data_AF-A0A1M6JM88-F1
#
_entry.id   AF-A0A1M6JM88-F1
#
_cell.length_a   1.000
_cell.length_b   1.000
_cell.length_c   1.000
_cell.angle_alpha   90.00
_cell.angle_beta   90.00
_cell.angle_gamma   90.00
#
_symmetry.space_group_name_H-M   'P 1'
#
loop_
_entity.id
_entity.type
_entity.pdbx_description
1 polymer ?
#
loop_
_entity_poly.entity_id
_entity_poly.type
_entity_poly.pdbx_seq_one_letter_code
_entity_poly.pdbx_strand_id
1 'polypeptide(L)'
;MYRYLSCCLLLLFVCCSEPSDKDIEEAFQQVNNEELWRHLEQMCHNDQRYRSLMSGLDKSSVDYQKKRDSLWSLQLEIDKHNTRWIIDFTKKNGFPSPDRTGKPIAAWVLLHHAPSQYHKKIKPLLEREFKAGRISQTTYGLVKWHINGRKGLPEGTGLQIIDNR
;
A
#
# COMPACT_ATOMS: atom_id res chain seq x y z
N MET A 1 56.36 15.78 26.64
CA MET A 1 55.30 16.77 26.37
C MET A 1 54.40 16.21 25.29
N TYR A 2 53.13 15.93 25.64
CA TYR A 2 52.18 15.16 24.85
C TYR A 2 51.75 15.90 23.57
N ARG A 3 51.87 15.23 22.42
CA ARG A 3 51.28 15.65 21.15
C ARG A 3 49.81 15.26 21.16
N TYR A 4 48.91 16.24 21.17
CA TYR A 4 47.49 16.03 21.00
C TYR A 4 47.22 15.63 19.54
N LEU A 5 46.94 14.35 19.33
CA LEU A 5 46.38 13.83 18.09
C LEU A 5 44.89 14.20 18.10
N SER A 6 44.53 15.27 17.40
CA SER A 6 43.13 15.65 17.19
C SER A 6 42.50 14.65 16.22
N CYS A 7 41.95 13.56 16.75
CA CYS A 7 41.05 12.67 16.03
C CYS A 7 39.77 13.45 15.70
N CYS A 8 39.71 14.03 14.51
CA CYS A 8 38.46 14.44 13.90
C CYS A 8 37.59 13.20 13.67
N LEU A 9 36.68 12.91 14.61
CA LEU A 9 35.56 12.00 14.38
C LEU A 9 34.69 12.62 13.27
N LEU A 10 34.91 12.18 12.03
CA LEU A 10 33.93 12.33 10.96
C LEU A 10 32.76 11.40 11.27
N LEU A 11 31.77 11.94 11.99
CA LEU A 11 30.43 11.37 12.06
C LEU A 11 29.83 11.44 10.65
N LEU A 12 30.00 10.38 9.87
CA LEU A 12 29.24 10.16 8.65
C LEU A 12 27.77 9.98 9.05
N PHE A 13 27.01 11.08 9.04
CA PHE A 13 25.56 11.00 8.91
C PHE A 13 25.28 10.33 7.56
N VAL A 14 25.09 9.01 7.58
CA VAL A 14 24.43 8.30 6.48
C VAL A 14 22.99 8.77 6.49
N CYS A 15 22.73 9.94 5.90
CA CYS A 15 21.41 10.27 5.42
C CYS A 15 21.08 9.20 4.38
N CYS A 16 20.25 8.22 4.74
CA CYS A 16 19.57 7.41 3.73
C CYS A 16 18.68 8.37 2.92
N SER A 17 19.23 8.93 1.85
CA SER A 17 18.43 9.58 0.82
C SER A 17 17.44 8.57 0.28
N GLU A 18 16.21 9.00 -0.01
CA GLU A 18 15.28 8.15 -0.76
C GLU A 18 15.94 7.76 -2.10
N PRO A 19 15.75 6.50 -2.55
CA PRO A 19 16.29 6.06 -3.84
C PRO A 19 15.72 6.93 -4.95
N SER A 20 16.54 7.23 -5.96
CA SER A 20 16.07 7.94 -7.15
C SER A 20 15.11 7.06 -7.95
N ASP A 21 14.31 7.67 -8.84
CA ASP A 21 13.46 6.89 -9.74
C ASP A 21 14.27 5.90 -10.59
N LYS A 22 15.50 6.27 -10.98
CA LYS A 22 16.41 5.38 -11.68
C LYS A 22 16.77 4.16 -10.84
N ASP A 23 17.14 4.36 -9.57
CA ASP A 23 17.48 3.26 -8.66
C ASP A 23 16.27 2.33 -8.44
N ILE A 24 15.07 2.90 -8.38
CA ILE A 24 13.81 2.16 -8.24
C ILE A 24 13.53 1.29 -9.48
N GLU A 25 13.71 1.83 -10.69
CA GLU A 25 13.50 1.05 -11.92
C GLU A 25 14.55 -0.03 -12.10
N GLU A 26 15.83 0.27 -11.81
CA GLU A 26 16.90 -0.73 -11.82
C GLU A 26 16.63 -1.86 -10.82
N ALA A 27 16.15 -1.53 -9.61
CA ALA A 27 15.75 -2.53 -8.62
C ALA A 27 14.57 -3.37 -9.11
N PHE A 28 13.57 -2.77 -9.76
CA PHE A 28 12.42 -3.49 -10.29
C PHE A 28 12.77 -4.44 -11.43
N GLN A 29 13.74 -4.10 -12.29
CA GLN A 29 14.23 -4.98 -13.34
C GLN A 29 14.83 -6.30 -12.82
N GLN A 30 15.29 -6.32 -11.57
CA GLN A 30 15.79 -7.54 -10.91
C GLN A 30 14.67 -8.39 -10.28
N VAL A 31 13.42 -7.92 -10.30
CA VAL A 31 12.30 -8.63 -9.69
C VAL A 31 11.83 -9.77 -10.61
N ASN A 32 11.63 -10.94 -10.02
CA ASN A 32 10.92 -12.03 -10.67
C ASN A 32 9.42 -11.72 -10.73
N ASN A 33 8.97 -11.21 -11.88
CA ASN A 33 7.58 -10.78 -12.06
C ASN A 33 6.54 -11.90 -11.87
N GLU A 34 6.87 -13.15 -12.20
CA GLU A 34 5.94 -14.27 -12.01
C GLU A 34 5.75 -14.58 -10.52
N GLU A 35 6.85 -14.58 -9.76
CA GLU A 35 6.81 -14.78 -8.32
C GLU A 35 6.11 -13.62 -7.60
N LEU A 36 6.44 -12.38 -7.99
CA LEU A 36 5.77 -11.18 -7.50
C LEU A 36 4.26 -11.24 -7.74
N TRP A 37 3.85 -11.58 -8.96
CA TRP A 37 2.43 -11.62 -9.32
C TRP A 37 1.68 -12.68 -8.50
N ARG A 38 2.22 -13.90 -8.37
CA ARG A 38 1.61 -14.95 -7.53
C ARG A 38 1.51 -14.51 -6.07
N HIS A 39 2.52 -13.83 -5.56
CA HIS A 39 2.50 -13.31 -4.20
C HIS A 39 1.40 -12.27 -4.00
N LEU A 40 1.33 -11.27 -4.89
CA LEU A 40 0.29 -10.23 -4.86
C LEU A 40 -1.12 -10.81 -5.03
N GLU A 41 -1.29 -11.78 -5.93
CA GLU A 41 -2.56 -12.46 -6.15
C GLU A 41 -3.02 -13.16 -4.87
N GLN A 42 -2.12 -13.91 -4.23
CA GLN A 42 -2.41 -14.58 -2.96
C GLN A 42 -2.76 -13.59 -1.85
N MET A 43 -2.08 -12.44 -1.77
CA MET A 43 -2.41 -11.38 -0.82
C MET A 43 -3.80 -10.79 -1.06
N CYS A 44 -4.14 -10.49 -2.33
CA CYS A 44 -5.46 -9.98 -2.71
C CYS A 44 -6.57 -11.00 -2.41
N HIS A 45 -6.33 -12.27 -2.73
CA HIS A 45 -7.28 -13.35 -2.45
C HIS A 45 -7.52 -13.52 -0.94
N ASN A 46 -6.44 -13.47 -0.14
CA ASN A 46 -6.55 -13.55 1.32
C ASN A 46 -7.27 -12.34 1.93
N ASP A 47 -7.01 -11.12 1.43
CA ASP A 47 -7.75 -9.92 1.84
C ASP A 47 -9.25 -10.08 1.58
N GLN A 48 -9.64 -10.55 0.39
CA GLN A 48 -11.05 -10.70 0.05
C GLN A 48 -11.75 -11.84 0.82
N ARG A 49 -11.05 -12.94 1.10
CA ARG A 49 -11.62 -14.14 1.73
C ARG A 49 -12.32 -13.83 3.06
N TYR A 50 -11.65 -13.13 3.98
CA TYR A 50 -12.22 -12.85 5.30
C TYR A 50 -13.34 -11.80 5.24
N ARG A 51 -13.27 -10.86 4.30
CA ARG A 51 -14.37 -9.92 4.01
C ARG A 51 -15.62 -10.65 3.50
N SER A 52 -15.44 -11.63 2.63
CA SER A 52 -16.54 -12.48 2.15
C SER A 52 -17.14 -13.31 3.28
N LEU A 53 -16.31 -13.90 4.16
CA LEU A 53 -16.78 -14.62 5.35
C LEU A 53 -17.60 -13.73 6.29
N MET A 54 -17.12 -12.51 6.57
CA MET A 54 -17.86 -11.53 7.38
C MET A 54 -19.20 -11.14 6.75
N SER A 55 -19.23 -11.00 5.42
CA SER A 55 -20.44 -10.61 4.69
C SER A 55 -21.48 -11.72 4.66
N GLY A 56 -21.05 -12.99 4.70
CA GLY A 56 -21.90 -14.17 4.74
C GLY A 56 -22.40 -14.59 6.13
N LEU A 57 -22.07 -13.84 7.19
CA LEU A 57 -22.58 -14.13 8.53
C LEU A 57 -24.10 -13.92 8.61
N ASP A 58 -24.79 -14.87 9.24
CA ASP A 58 -26.19 -14.73 9.61
C ASP A 58 -26.35 -13.59 10.63
N LYS A 59 -26.95 -12.49 10.18
CA LYS A 59 -27.17 -11.27 10.98
C LYS A 59 -28.22 -11.46 12.08
N SER A 60 -29.04 -12.51 12.02
CA SER A 60 -30.05 -12.83 13.03
C SER A 60 -29.50 -13.71 14.16
N SER A 61 -28.32 -14.30 13.98
CA SER A 61 -27.68 -15.15 14.99
C SER A 61 -27.32 -14.35 16.25
N VAL A 62 -27.57 -14.93 17.43
CA VAL A 62 -27.16 -14.36 18.73
C VAL A 62 -25.65 -14.14 18.84
N ASP A 63 -24.86 -14.92 18.10
CA ASP A 63 -23.39 -14.83 18.07
C ASP A 63 -22.86 -13.90 16.96
N TYR A 64 -23.72 -13.22 16.21
CA TYR A 64 -23.33 -12.43 15.03
C TYR A 64 -22.17 -11.47 15.33
N GLN A 65 -22.30 -10.67 16.39
CA GLN A 65 -21.27 -9.69 16.74
C GLN A 65 -19.96 -10.35 17.13
N LYS A 66 -20.00 -11.40 17.96
CA LYS A 66 -18.80 -12.14 18.37
C LYS A 66 -18.06 -12.74 17.16
N LYS A 67 -18.79 -13.34 16.22
CA LYS A 67 -18.22 -13.91 14.99
C LYS A 67 -17.63 -12.83 14.11
N ARG A 68 -18.36 -11.72 13.93
CA ARG A 68 -17.91 -10.56 13.15
C ARG A 68 -16.63 -9.96 13.73
N ASP A 69 -16.58 -9.73 15.04
CA ASP A 69 -15.43 -9.13 15.71
C ASP A 69 -14.19 -10.03 15.66
N SER A 70 -14.39 -11.35 15.77
CA SER A 70 -13.32 -12.33 15.61
C SER A 70 -12.74 -12.29 14.18
N LEU A 71 -13.61 -12.29 13.16
CA LEU A 71 -13.17 -12.22 11.76
C LEU A 71 -12.52 -10.86 11.44
N TRP A 72 -13.05 -9.77 12.00
CA TRP A 72 -12.49 -8.44 11.83
C TRP A 72 -11.09 -8.30 12.45
N SER A 73 -10.88 -8.92 13.61
CA SER A 73 -9.56 -8.95 14.25
C SER A 73 -8.52 -9.67 13.38
N LEU A 74 -8.92 -10.78 12.74
CA LEU A 74 -8.06 -11.50 11.79
C LEU A 74 -7.81 -10.67 10.52
N GLN A 75 -8.85 -10.03 9.98
CA GLN A 75 -8.74 -9.14 8.82
C GLN A 75 -7.76 -8.00 9.10
N LEU A 76 -7.83 -7.40 10.30
CA LEU A 76 -6.94 -6.29 10.66
C LEU A 76 -5.46 -6.70 10.66
N GLU A 77 -5.14 -7.91 11.10
CA GLU A 77 -3.75 -8.40 11.04
C GLU A 77 -3.29 -8.64 9.60
N ILE A 78 -4.18 -9.13 8.73
CA ILE A 78 -3.92 -9.25 7.28
C ILE A 78 -3.70 -7.87 6.66
N ASP A 79 -4.58 -6.90 6.94
CA ASP A 79 -4.49 -5.53 6.45
C ASP A 79 -3.15 -4.89 6.87
N LYS A 80 -2.74 -5.08 8.13
CA LYS A 80 -1.44 -4.60 8.64
C LYS A 80 -0.26 -5.28 7.94
N HIS A 81 -0.30 -6.60 7.75
CA HIS A 81 0.76 -7.33 7.06
C HIS A 81 0.89 -6.88 5.61
N ASN A 82 -0.22 -6.85 4.88
CA ASN A 82 -0.31 -6.40 3.50
C ASN A 82 0.20 -4.97 3.34
N THR A 83 -0.20 -4.07 4.23
CA THR A 83 0.22 -2.67 4.21
C THR A 83 1.73 -2.53 4.39
N ARG A 84 2.33 -3.25 5.34
CA ARG A 84 3.79 -3.20 5.55
C ARG A 84 4.52 -3.70 4.30
N TRP A 85 4.11 -4.85 3.79
CA TRP A 85 4.73 -5.45 2.62
C TRP A 85 4.67 -4.52 1.40
N ILE A 86 3.49 -3.97 1.08
CA ILE A 86 3.36 -3.10 -0.10
C ILE A 86 4.10 -1.78 0.06
N ILE A 87 4.19 -1.23 1.28
CA ILE A 87 5.02 -0.05 1.57
C ILE A 87 6.50 -0.36 1.32
N ASP A 88 7.00 -1.46 1.86
CA ASP A 88 8.42 -1.82 1.77
C ASP A 88 8.80 -2.19 0.32
N PHE A 89 7.93 -2.93 -0.36
CA PHE A 89 8.09 -3.23 -1.78
C PHE A 89 8.09 -1.95 -2.62
N THR A 90 7.13 -1.05 -2.41
CA THR A 90 7.02 0.21 -3.17
C THR A 90 8.21 1.12 -2.93
N LYS A 91 8.72 1.19 -1.70
CA LYS A 91 9.93 1.95 -1.39
C LYS A 91 11.14 1.49 -2.19
N LYS A 92 11.31 0.17 -2.33
CA LYS A 92 12.48 -0.44 -2.95
C LYS A 92 12.35 -0.55 -4.47
N ASN A 93 11.20 -0.97 -4.98
CA ASN A 93 11.01 -1.36 -6.37
C ASN A 93 9.91 -0.56 -7.08
N GLY A 94 9.30 0.42 -6.41
CA GLY A 94 8.14 1.14 -6.93
C GLY A 94 6.86 0.30 -6.89
N PHE A 95 5.72 0.93 -7.16
CA PHE A 95 4.42 0.31 -7.08
C PHE A 95 4.25 -0.79 -8.15
N PRO A 96 3.79 -2.00 -7.79
CA PRO A 96 3.64 -3.10 -8.74
C PRO A 96 2.32 -3.00 -9.50
N SER A 97 2.22 -2.01 -10.40
CA SER A 97 1.04 -1.87 -11.28
C SER A 97 0.98 -2.99 -12.32
N PRO A 98 -0.21 -3.26 -12.89
CA PRO A 98 -0.38 -4.25 -13.95
C PRO A 98 0.60 -4.07 -15.13
N ASP A 99 0.89 -2.82 -15.50
CA ASP A 99 1.81 -2.50 -16.60
C ASP A 99 3.25 -2.93 -16.28
N ARG A 100 3.65 -2.84 -15.01
CA ARG A 100 4.99 -3.21 -14.55
C ARG A 100 5.13 -4.70 -14.29
N THR A 101 4.10 -5.34 -13.74
CA THR A 101 4.09 -6.80 -13.53
C THR A 101 3.86 -7.57 -14.83
N GLY A 102 3.31 -6.93 -15.86
CA GLY A 102 2.91 -7.55 -17.13
C GLY A 102 1.65 -8.43 -17.01
N LYS A 103 0.94 -8.36 -15.88
CA LYS A 103 -0.25 -9.19 -15.59
C LYS A 103 -1.30 -8.42 -14.81
N PRO A 104 -2.60 -8.67 -15.04
CA PRO A 104 -3.67 -8.07 -14.25
C PRO A 104 -3.49 -8.34 -12.75
N ILE A 105 -3.45 -7.28 -11.95
CA ILE A 105 -3.41 -7.38 -10.49
C ILE A 105 -4.02 -6.13 -9.84
N ALA A 106 -4.83 -6.32 -8.81
CA ALA A 106 -5.47 -5.23 -8.08
C ALA A 106 -4.63 -4.77 -6.87
N ALA A 107 -3.31 -4.62 -7.00
CA ALA A 107 -2.40 -4.34 -5.88
C ALA A 107 -2.77 -3.07 -5.07
N TRP A 108 -3.55 -2.16 -5.65
CA TRP A 108 -4.05 -0.96 -4.98
C TRP A 108 -4.96 -1.26 -3.79
N VAL A 109 -5.63 -2.42 -3.76
CA VAL A 109 -6.51 -2.82 -2.63
C VAL A 109 -5.71 -2.90 -1.33
N LEU A 110 -4.43 -3.27 -1.40
CA LEU A 110 -3.52 -3.37 -0.26
C LEU A 110 -3.23 -2.00 0.35
N LEU A 111 -3.27 -0.92 -0.45
CA LEU A 111 -3.17 0.46 0.03
C LEU A 111 -4.53 1.02 0.45
N HIS A 112 -5.60 0.65 -0.26
CA HIS A 112 -6.96 1.10 0.04
C HIS A 112 -7.45 0.61 1.40
N HIS A 113 -7.13 -0.64 1.77
CA HIS A 113 -7.50 -1.24 3.07
C HIS A 113 -6.48 -0.94 4.19
N ALA A 114 -5.50 -0.07 3.94
CA ALA A 114 -4.47 0.21 4.91
C ALA A 114 -5.03 0.82 6.21
N PRO A 115 -4.67 0.27 7.39
CA PRO A 115 -5.03 0.88 8.67
C PRO A 115 -4.50 2.31 8.80
N SER A 116 -5.26 3.18 9.47
CA SER A 116 -4.99 4.63 9.54
C SER A 116 -3.58 4.99 10.05
N GLN A 117 -3.00 4.16 10.92
CA GLN A 117 -1.63 4.31 11.40
C GLN A 117 -0.57 4.34 10.29
N TYR A 118 -0.86 3.79 9.11
CA TYR A 118 0.05 3.78 7.96
C TYR A 118 -0.18 4.94 6.99
N HIS A 119 -1.28 5.68 7.09
CA HIS A 119 -1.65 6.71 6.10
C HIS A 119 -0.57 7.79 5.94
N LYS A 120 0.09 8.20 7.03
CA LYS A 120 1.21 9.15 6.98
C LYS A 120 2.39 8.64 6.15
N LYS A 121 2.63 7.33 6.13
CA LYS A 121 3.70 6.69 5.32
C LYS A 121 3.26 6.48 3.86
N ILE A 122 1.98 6.19 3.64
CA ILE A 122 1.43 5.92 2.30
C ILE A 122 1.33 7.18 1.46
N LYS A 123 0.92 8.32 2.04
CA LYS A 123 0.74 9.58 1.32
C LYS A 123 1.93 9.99 0.44
N PRO A 124 3.16 10.14 0.97
CA PRO A 124 4.30 10.54 0.15
C PRO A 124 4.66 9.50 -0.92
N LEU A 125 4.52 8.19 -0.60
CA LEU A 125 4.73 7.13 -1.59
C LEU A 125 3.72 7.24 -2.73
N LEU A 126 2.44 7.38 -2.41
CA LEU A 126 1.37 7.49 -3.40
C LEU A 126 1.59 8.67 -4.35
N GLU A 127 2.03 9.82 -3.84
CA GLU A 127 2.37 10.99 -4.65
C GLU A 127 3.59 10.76 -5.54
N ARG A 128 4.66 10.16 -5.00
CA ARG A 128 5.88 9.85 -5.75
C ARG A 128 5.58 8.89 -6.90
N GLU A 129 4.87 7.81 -6.61
CA GLU A 129 4.54 6.77 -7.59
C GLU A 129 3.57 7.26 -8.68
N PHE A 130 2.67 8.18 -8.33
CA PHE A 130 1.82 8.85 -9.32
C PHE A 130 2.62 9.79 -10.23
N LYS A 131 3.50 10.63 -9.66
CA LYS A 131 4.38 11.53 -10.45
C LYS A 131 5.31 10.77 -11.38
N ALA A 132 5.80 9.61 -10.95
CA ALA A 132 6.64 8.74 -11.76
C ALA A 132 5.87 7.89 -12.79
N GLY A 133 4.53 8.02 -12.87
CA GLY A 133 3.71 7.27 -13.82
C GLY A 133 3.55 5.78 -13.48
N ARG A 134 3.95 5.34 -12.28
CA ARG A 134 3.82 3.94 -11.83
C ARG A 134 2.44 3.62 -11.27
N ILE A 135 1.62 4.62 -10.98
CA ILE A 135 0.23 4.49 -10.54
C ILE A 135 -0.68 5.27 -11.50
N SER A 136 -1.79 4.66 -11.93
CA SER A 136 -2.77 5.32 -12.78
C SER A 136 -3.57 6.40 -12.02
N GLN A 137 -4.09 7.38 -12.76
CA GLN A 137 -4.95 8.45 -12.22
C GLN A 137 -6.09 7.91 -11.33
N THR A 138 -6.81 6.90 -11.82
CA THR A 138 -7.93 6.27 -11.10
C THR A 138 -7.47 5.65 -9.78
N THR A 139 -6.36 4.90 -9.81
CA THR A 139 -5.81 4.26 -8.61
C THR A 139 -5.37 5.30 -7.59
N TYR A 140 -4.63 6.32 -8.05
CA TYR A 140 -4.20 7.44 -7.22
C TYR A 140 -5.39 8.13 -6.55
N GLY A 141 -6.40 8.50 -7.34
CA GLY A 141 -7.62 9.16 -6.86
C GLY A 141 -8.36 8.34 -5.79
N LEU A 142 -8.58 7.06 -6.06
CA LEU A 142 -9.32 6.17 -5.16
C LEU A 142 -8.60 5.94 -3.84
N VAL A 143 -7.28 5.67 -3.87
CA VAL A 143 -6.49 5.47 -2.66
C VAL A 143 -6.35 6.79 -1.89
N LYS A 144 -6.06 7.90 -2.57
CA LYS A 144 -5.94 9.24 -1.96
C LYS A 144 -7.23 9.67 -1.26
N TRP A 145 -8.37 9.43 -1.89
CA TRP A 145 -9.68 9.69 -1.30
C TRP A 145 -9.90 8.87 -0.02
N HIS A 146 -9.60 7.57 -0.05
CA HIS A 146 -9.73 6.71 1.12
C HIS A 146 -8.85 7.17 2.30
N ILE A 147 -7.55 7.37 2.06
CA ILE A 147 -6.60 7.78 3.12
C ILE A 147 -6.83 9.20 3.65
N ASN A 148 -7.62 10.01 2.93
CA ASN A 148 -8.06 11.34 3.37
C ASN A 148 -9.43 11.34 4.05
N GLY A 149 -9.95 10.15 4.39
CA GLY A 149 -11.21 10.01 5.12
C GLY A 149 -12.45 10.17 4.25
N ARG A 150 -12.32 9.96 2.92
CA ARG A 150 -13.43 9.95 1.96
C ARG A 150 -14.22 11.25 1.90
N LYS A 151 -13.53 12.39 2.02
CA LYS A 151 -14.14 13.71 1.84
C LYS A 151 -14.37 13.99 0.35
N GLY A 152 -15.60 14.32 -0.03
CA GLY A 152 -15.97 14.59 -1.43
C GLY A 152 -15.96 13.35 -2.32
N LEU A 153 -15.84 13.52 -3.63
CA LEU A 153 -15.64 12.43 -4.60
C LEU A 153 -14.16 12.13 -4.81
N PRO A 154 -13.79 10.88 -5.14
CA PRO A 154 -12.42 10.57 -5.53
C PRO A 154 -12.05 11.24 -6.86
N GLU A 155 -11.09 12.16 -6.80
CA GLU A 155 -10.56 12.89 -7.96
C GLU A 155 -10.07 11.95 -9.06
N GLY A 156 -10.31 12.30 -10.33
CA GLY A 156 -9.72 11.58 -11.47
C GLY A 156 -10.24 10.15 -11.71
N THR A 157 -11.33 9.76 -11.05
CA THR A 157 -12.00 8.46 -11.28
C THR A 157 -13.12 8.52 -12.33
N GLY A 158 -13.48 9.71 -12.81
CA GLY A 158 -14.61 9.92 -13.72
C GLY A 158 -15.99 9.73 -13.06
N LEU A 159 -16.04 9.46 -11.75
CA LEU A 159 -17.29 9.39 -10.99
C LEU A 159 -17.91 10.79 -10.90
N GLN A 160 -19.12 10.94 -11.43
CA GLN A 160 -19.95 12.15 -11.30
C GLN A 160 -20.98 11.96 -10.17
N ILE A 161 -21.38 13.04 -9.50
CA ILE A 161 -22.54 12.99 -8.60
C ILE A 161 -23.77 12.77 -9.49
N ILE A 162 -24.39 11.60 -9.40
CA ILE A 162 -25.76 11.43 -9.86
C ILE A 162 -26.64 12.04 -8.77
N ASP A 163 -27.00 13.33 -8.93
CA ASP A 163 -27.97 14.00 -8.04
C ASP A 163 -29.34 13.39 -8.33
N ASN A 164 -29.68 12.29 -7.64
CA ASN A 164 -31.06 11.84 -7.55
C ASN A 164 -31.76 12.72 -6.51
N ARG A 165 -32.14 13.91 -6.94
CA ARG A 165 -33.21 14.70 -6.32
C ARG A 165 -34.53 14.43 -7.02
#